data_AF-A0A510GC36-F1
#
_entry.id   AF-A0A510GC36-F1
#
_cell.length_a   1.000
_cell.length_b   1.000
_cell.length_c   1.000
_cell.angle_alpha   90.00
_cell.angle_beta   90.00
_cell.angle_gamma   90.00
#
_symmetry.space_group_name_H-M   'P 1'
#
loop_
_entity.id
_entity.type
_entity.pdbx_description
1 polymer ?
#
loop_
_entity_poly.entity_id
_entity_poly.type
_entity_poly.pdbx_seq_one_letter_code
_entity_poly.pdbx_strand_id
1 'polypeptide(L)'
;MVFGHQDSILDLENSANANDRTITLTTALDPGVDQFGIVELTMNTNKLTIDNNGNAAYTLGTTNHRLKQLTFSSTGNGKIDLNVGINVENIALNVNEIELDEVNANILFNKNAVYTATGYINGNVDFQGNAGIINLANGVTIDDSVTSTGNVNGTLNFNGAGEVTGLITNITMLQAGAGDISLSAGGNYSITEIQGNGNNDLTFGANSNLTGGINTSGGQALNLVFTNGGSVSGNIGSNAAVGDIMV
;
A
#
# COMPACT_ATOMS: atom_id res chain seq x y z
N MET A 1 12.03 -6.09 -26.17
CA MET A 1 11.14 -4.94 -26.46
C MET A 1 11.90 -3.67 -26.11
N VAL A 2 11.63 -2.52 -26.73
CA VAL A 2 12.30 -1.25 -26.39
C VAL A 2 11.22 -0.18 -26.22
N PHE A 3 11.23 0.53 -25.10
CA PHE A 3 10.39 1.70 -24.89
C PHE A 3 11.08 2.92 -25.52
N GLY A 4 10.36 3.64 -26.39
CA GLY A 4 10.94 4.77 -27.14
C GLY A 4 11.11 6.04 -26.29
N HIS A 5 10.39 6.14 -25.16
CA HIS A 5 10.41 7.26 -24.22
C HIS A 5 9.98 6.81 -22.81
N GLN A 6 10.15 7.69 -21.82
CA GLN A 6 9.78 7.41 -20.42
C GLN A 6 8.33 6.96 -20.27
N ASP A 7 7.41 7.62 -20.97
CA ASP A 7 5.97 7.37 -20.89
C ASP A 7 5.43 6.38 -21.94
N SER A 8 6.29 5.59 -22.59
CA SER A 8 5.82 4.62 -23.59
C SER A 8 5.05 3.51 -22.88
N ILE A 9 3.85 3.18 -23.37
CA ILE A 9 2.97 2.20 -22.72
C ILE A 9 3.00 0.88 -23.48
N LEU A 10 3.22 -0.21 -22.75
CA LEU A 10 2.88 -1.57 -23.16
C LEU A 10 1.65 -2.01 -22.39
N ASP A 11 0.53 -2.22 -23.09
CA ASP A 11 -0.68 -2.77 -22.50
C ASP A 11 -0.73 -4.29 -22.73
N LEU A 12 -0.90 -5.03 -21.65
CA LEU A 12 -1.04 -6.47 -21.60
C LEU A 12 -2.41 -6.80 -21.04
N GLU A 13 -3.33 -7.19 -21.91
CA GLU A 13 -4.75 -7.31 -21.59
C GLU A 13 -5.26 -8.76 -21.67
N ASN A 14 -6.04 -9.19 -20.67
CA ASN A 14 -7.02 -10.27 -20.87
C ASN A 14 -8.40 -9.69 -21.21
N SER A 15 -8.67 -9.55 -22.51
CA SER A 15 -9.97 -9.11 -23.05
C SER A 15 -10.97 -10.26 -23.26
N ALA A 16 -10.62 -11.49 -22.88
CA ALA A 16 -11.50 -12.63 -23.06
C ALA A 16 -12.62 -12.63 -22.02
N ASN A 17 -13.86 -12.83 -22.47
CA ASN A 17 -15.04 -12.89 -21.60
C ASN A 17 -15.31 -14.28 -21.00
N ALA A 18 -14.59 -15.31 -21.44
CA ALA A 18 -14.87 -16.70 -21.08
C ALA A 18 -13.71 -17.45 -20.43
N ASN A 19 -12.47 -16.94 -20.51
CA ASN A 19 -11.30 -17.72 -20.10
C ASN A 19 -10.24 -16.83 -19.46
N ASP A 20 -9.57 -17.39 -18.46
CA ASP A 20 -8.32 -16.86 -17.92
C ASP A 20 -7.21 -16.92 -18.97
N ARG A 21 -6.24 -16.02 -18.85
CA ARG A 21 -5.09 -15.96 -19.76
C ARG A 21 -3.79 -15.84 -18.98
N THR A 22 -2.76 -16.47 -19.53
CA THR A 22 -1.39 -16.36 -19.06
C THR A 22 -0.54 -15.77 -20.16
N ILE A 23 0.23 -14.73 -19.83
CA ILE A 23 1.31 -14.20 -20.66
C ILE A 23 2.61 -14.69 -20.04
N THR A 24 3.37 -15.46 -20.81
CA THR A 24 4.61 -16.07 -20.35
C THR A 24 5.79 -15.29 -20.87
N LEU A 25 6.61 -14.77 -19.96
CA LEU A 25 7.87 -14.11 -20.29
C LEU A 25 8.91 -15.17 -20.65
N THR A 26 9.65 -14.91 -21.73
CA THR A 26 10.80 -15.75 -22.16
C THR A 26 12.13 -15.02 -21.97
N THR A 27 12.07 -13.75 -21.58
CA THR A 27 13.19 -12.87 -21.24
C THR A 27 12.68 -11.81 -20.26
N ALA A 28 13.59 -11.14 -19.54
CA ALA A 28 13.22 -9.95 -18.77
C ALA A 28 12.69 -8.84 -19.70
N LEU A 29 11.68 -8.10 -19.24
CA LEU A 29 11.22 -6.90 -19.91
C LEU A 29 12.10 -5.72 -19.49
N ASP A 30 13.30 -5.65 -20.05
CA ASP A 30 14.26 -4.56 -19.84
C ASP A 30 13.88 -3.33 -20.68
N PRO A 31 13.62 -2.15 -20.07
CA PRO A 31 13.35 -0.94 -20.82
C PRO A 31 14.59 -0.32 -21.48
N GLY A 32 15.80 -0.78 -21.16
CA GLY A 32 17.07 -0.31 -21.69
C GLY A 32 17.60 0.98 -21.06
N VAL A 33 16.75 1.70 -20.32
CA VAL A 33 17.07 2.91 -19.55
C VAL A 33 16.26 2.87 -18.26
N ASP A 34 16.84 3.28 -17.13
CA ASP A 34 16.12 3.33 -15.85
C ASP A 34 14.94 4.32 -15.93
N GLN A 35 13.81 3.93 -15.32
CA GLN A 35 12.57 4.68 -15.27
C GLN A 35 12.00 4.99 -16.67
N PHE A 36 12.17 4.05 -17.62
CA PHE A 36 11.51 4.09 -18.91
C PHE A 36 10.42 3.03 -19.02
N GLY A 37 9.37 3.38 -19.74
CA GLY A 37 8.29 2.46 -20.05
C GLY A 37 7.31 2.31 -18.90
N ILE A 38 6.05 2.21 -19.28
CA ILE A 38 4.93 1.89 -18.42
C ILE A 38 4.38 0.56 -18.92
N VAL A 39 4.18 -0.39 -18.01
CA VAL A 39 3.45 -1.61 -18.30
C VAL A 39 2.08 -1.48 -17.67
N GLU A 40 1.03 -1.63 -18.47
CA GLU A 40 -0.34 -1.72 -17.99
C GLU A 40 -0.80 -3.17 -18.08
N LEU A 41 -1.28 -3.69 -16.95
CA LEU A 41 -1.87 -5.02 -16.85
C LEU A 41 -3.37 -4.84 -16.71
N THR A 42 -4.09 -5.19 -17.77
CA THR A 42 -5.52 -4.93 -17.88
C THR A 42 -6.31 -6.23 -17.82
N MET A 43 -7.35 -6.26 -16.99
CA MET A 43 -8.33 -7.34 -17.02
C MET A 43 -9.77 -6.81 -16.85
N ASN A 44 -10.73 -7.64 -17.23
CA ASN A 44 -12.15 -7.37 -17.02
C ASN A 44 -12.74 -8.38 -16.03
N THR A 45 -13.32 -9.47 -16.51
CA THR A 45 -13.97 -10.49 -15.68
C THR A 45 -13.06 -11.68 -15.38
N ASN A 46 -12.19 -12.04 -16.31
CA ASN A 46 -11.33 -13.21 -16.19
C ASN A 46 -9.91 -12.82 -15.80
N LYS A 47 -9.20 -13.80 -15.23
CA LYS A 47 -7.87 -13.58 -14.68
C LYS A 47 -6.83 -13.30 -15.76
N LEU A 48 -5.91 -12.38 -15.49
CA LEU A 48 -4.66 -12.24 -16.22
C LEU A 48 -3.52 -12.72 -15.32
N THR A 49 -2.70 -13.66 -15.82
CA THR A 49 -1.49 -14.12 -15.15
C THR A 49 -0.27 -13.68 -15.95
N ILE A 50 0.72 -13.07 -15.31
CA ILE A 50 2.04 -12.85 -15.91
C ILE A 50 3.01 -13.84 -15.28
N ASP A 51 3.64 -14.69 -16.11
CA ASP A 51 4.43 -15.83 -15.64
C ASP A 51 5.88 -15.77 -16.12
N ASN A 52 6.82 -16.05 -15.21
CA ASN A 52 8.26 -16.05 -15.51
C ASN A 52 8.77 -17.36 -16.14
N ASN A 53 7.88 -18.28 -16.52
CA ASN A 53 8.21 -19.58 -17.08
C ASN A 53 9.16 -20.42 -16.20
N GLY A 54 9.07 -20.26 -14.88
CA GLY A 54 9.96 -20.91 -13.91
C GLY A 54 11.38 -20.32 -13.85
N ASN A 55 11.66 -19.22 -14.54
CA ASN A 55 12.96 -18.55 -14.50
C ASN A 55 12.85 -17.20 -13.78
N ALA A 56 13.39 -17.12 -12.57
CA ALA A 56 13.37 -15.91 -11.75
C ALA A 56 14.02 -14.67 -12.39
N ALA A 57 14.88 -14.86 -13.41
CA ALA A 57 15.46 -13.75 -14.16
C ALA A 57 14.48 -13.09 -15.15
N TYR A 58 13.31 -13.69 -15.42
CA TYR A 58 12.30 -13.11 -16.30
C TYR A 58 11.36 -12.21 -15.48
N THR A 59 11.74 -10.95 -15.40
CA THR A 59 11.11 -9.92 -14.57
C THR A 59 10.45 -8.82 -15.40
N LEU A 60 9.58 -8.03 -14.77
CA LEU A 60 9.12 -6.74 -15.29
C LEU A 60 10.12 -5.67 -14.86
N GLY A 61 10.82 -5.05 -15.82
CA GLY A 61 12.02 -4.25 -15.53
C GLY A 61 13.20 -5.11 -15.10
N THR A 62 14.35 -4.48 -14.86
CA THR A 62 15.54 -5.14 -14.29
C THR A 62 16.07 -4.33 -13.11
N THR A 63 16.99 -4.90 -12.35
CA THR A 63 17.67 -4.20 -11.24
C THR A 63 18.48 -2.98 -11.71
N ASN A 64 18.96 -2.97 -12.97
CA ASN A 64 19.72 -1.86 -13.53
C ASN A 64 18.83 -0.85 -14.27
N HIS A 65 17.71 -1.30 -14.83
CA HIS A 65 16.77 -0.49 -15.59
C HIS A 65 15.34 -0.81 -15.15
N ARG A 66 14.85 -0.07 -14.15
CA ARG A 66 13.49 -0.22 -13.64
C ARG A 66 12.50 0.36 -14.64
N LEU A 67 11.30 -0.21 -14.72
CA LEU A 67 10.21 0.45 -15.43
C LEU A 67 9.80 1.71 -14.66
N LYS A 68 9.29 2.72 -15.37
CA LYS A 68 8.73 3.90 -14.73
C LYS A 68 7.53 3.54 -13.84
N GLN A 69 6.64 2.69 -14.36
CA GLN A 69 5.42 2.34 -13.68
C GLN A 69 4.88 0.97 -14.11
N LEU A 70 4.34 0.23 -13.14
CA LEU A 70 3.44 -0.88 -13.37
C LEU A 70 2.02 -0.46 -12.97
N THR A 71 1.10 -0.44 -13.92
CA THR A 71 -0.30 -0.11 -13.68
C THR A 71 -1.12 -1.39 -13.64
N PHE A 72 -1.86 -1.60 -12.56
CA PHE A 72 -2.92 -2.60 -12.51
C PHE A 72 -4.23 -1.92 -12.84
N SER A 73 -4.95 -2.41 -13.86
CA SER A 73 -6.22 -1.83 -14.32
C SER A 73 -7.31 -2.91 -14.37
N SER A 74 -8.45 -2.64 -13.73
CA SER A 74 -9.63 -3.51 -13.79
C SER A 74 -10.88 -2.77 -14.24
N THR A 75 -11.56 -3.31 -15.25
CA THR A 75 -12.91 -2.87 -15.65
C THR A 75 -14.03 -3.73 -15.05
N GLY A 76 -13.67 -4.87 -14.44
CA GLY A 76 -14.58 -5.81 -13.78
C GLY A 76 -13.98 -6.39 -12.50
N ASN A 77 -14.46 -7.58 -12.10
CA ASN A 77 -14.09 -8.25 -10.85
C ASN A 77 -13.10 -9.41 -11.06
N GLY A 78 -12.36 -9.42 -12.17
CA GLY A 78 -11.30 -10.40 -12.39
C GLY A 78 -10.14 -10.23 -11.42
N LYS A 79 -9.06 -11.01 -11.64
CA LYS A 79 -7.84 -10.96 -10.82
C LYS A 79 -6.60 -10.81 -11.71
N ILE A 80 -5.59 -10.11 -11.22
CA ILE A 80 -4.25 -10.10 -11.82
C ILE A 80 -3.33 -10.88 -10.88
N ASP A 81 -2.67 -11.92 -11.40
CA ASP A 81 -1.64 -12.68 -10.68
C ASP A 81 -0.28 -12.47 -11.32
N LEU A 82 0.73 -12.27 -10.49
CA LEU A 82 2.11 -12.10 -10.90
C LEU A 82 2.97 -13.22 -10.35
N ASN A 83 3.53 -14.04 -11.25
CA ASN A 83 4.58 -15.01 -10.96
C ASN A 83 5.91 -14.51 -11.52
N VAL A 84 6.18 -13.21 -11.40
CA VAL A 84 7.36 -12.53 -11.96
C VAL A 84 7.96 -11.61 -10.89
N GLY A 85 9.28 -11.42 -10.93
CA GLY A 85 9.90 -10.33 -10.17
C GLY A 85 9.54 -8.97 -10.77
N ILE A 86 9.39 -7.96 -9.91
CA ILE A 86 8.96 -6.60 -10.28
C ILE A 86 10.09 -5.63 -9.93
N ASN A 87 10.58 -4.89 -10.92
CA ASN A 87 11.56 -3.81 -10.74
C ASN A 87 11.01 -2.55 -11.38
N VAL A 88 10.27 -1.75 -10.59
CA VAL A 88 9.59 -0.53 -11.06
C VAL A 88 9.78 0.59 -10.05
N GLU A 89 9.69 1.84 -10.49
CA GLU A 89 9.66 2.99 -9.59
C GLU A 89 8.30 3.11 -8.88
N ASN A 90 7.21 2.96 -9.64
CA ASN A 90 5.86 3.13 -9.12
C ASN A 90 4.95 1.95 -9.49
N ILE A 91 4.04 1.63 -8.59
CA ILE A 91 2.88 0.79 -8.84
C ILE A 91 1.63 1.65 -8.75
N ALA A 92 0.84 1.69 -9.81
CA ALA A 92 -0.43 2.39 -9.84
C ALA A 92 -1.60 1.40 -9.73
N LEU A 93 -2.44 1.59 -8.73
CA LEU A 93 -3.60 0.76 -8.46
C LEU A 93 -4.87 1.41 -9.03
N ASN A 94 -5.29 0.93 -10.20
CA ASN A 94 -6.59 1.21 -10.83
C ASN A 94 -7.46 -0.07 -10.86
N VAL A 95 -7.35 -0.87 -9.80
CA VAL A 95 -8.10 -2.11 -9.60
C VAL A 95 -9.03 -2.01 -8.41
N ASN A 96 -9.98 -2.93 -8.30
CA ASN A 96 -10.82 -3.04 -7.11
C ASN A 96 -10.06 -3.72 -5.95
N GLU A 97 -9.31 -4.79 -6.26
CA GLU A 97 -8.58 -5.57 -5.27
C GLU A 97 -7.26 -6.08 -5.85
N ILE A 98 -6.21 -6.12 -5.04
CA ILE A 98 -4.93 -6.75 -5.36
C ILE A 98 -4.28 -7.30 -4.09
N GLU A 99 -3.56 -8.41 -4.24
CA GLU A 99 -2.67 -8.95 -3.22
C GLU A 99 -1.26 -8.97 -3.79
N LEU A 100 -0.31 -8.38 -3.07
CA LEU A 100 1.11 -8.39 -3.42
C LEU A 100 1.92 -8.78 -2.19
N ASP A 101 3.00 -9.51 -2.44
CA ASP A 101 4.01 -9.84 -1.44
C ASP A 101 4.97 -8.65 -1.26
N GLU A 102 6.29 -8.87 -1.18
CA GLU A 102 7.28 -7.81 -1.11
C GLU A 102 7.21 -6.87 -2.32
N VAL A 103 7.06 -5.57 -2.05
CA VAL A 103 7.04 -4.49 -3.03
C VAL A 103 8.22 -3.56 -2.80
N ASN A 104 9.05 -3.38 -3.83
CA ASN A 104 10.17 -2.44 -3.85
C ASN A 104 9.85 -1.25 -4.79
N ALA A 105 8.77 -0.53 -4.50
CA ALA A 105 8.26 0.56 -5.32
C ALA A 105 7.33 1.47 -4.50
N ASN A 106 7.09 2.69 -4.98
CA ASN A 106 6.01 3.52 -4.44
C ASN A 106 4.65 2.97 -4.88
N ILE A 107 3.64 3.03 -4.02
CA ILE A 107 2.26 2.63 -4.30
C ILE A 107 1.38 3.86 -4.46
N LEU A 108 0.68 3.96 -5.58
CA LEU A 108 -0.23 5.06 -5.92
C LEU A 108 -1.65 4.52 -6.10
N PHE A 109 -2.58 4.93 -5.23
CA PHE A 109 -3.99 4.59 -5.40
C PHE A 109 -4.62 5.57 -6.38
N ASN A 110 -4.88 5.12 -7.61
CA ASN A 110 -5.61 5.91 -8.62
C ASN A 110 -7.13 5.66 -8.55
N LYS A 111 -7.55 4.75 -7.67
CA LYS A 111 -8.94 4.33 -7.44
C LYS A 111 -9.10 3.90 -5.97
N ASN A 112 -10.34 3.73 -5.53
CA ASN A 112 -10.68 3.09 -4.25
C ASN A 112 -10.35 1.58 -4.29
N ALA A 113 -9.08 1.23 -4.35
CA ALA A 113 -8.58 -0.14 -4.37
C ALA A 113 -8.45 -0.70 -2.95
N VAL A 114 -8.63 -2.02 -2.82
CA VAL A 114 -8.22 -2.79 -1.64
C VAL A 114 -6.89 -3.47 -1.97
N TYR A 115 -5.86 -3.15 -1.21
CA TYR A 115 -4.55 -3.77 -1.33
C TYR A 115 -4.25 -4.60 -0.08
N THR A 116 -4.13 -5.92 -0.25
CA THR A 116 -3.61 -6.82 0.79
C THR A 116 -2.11 -6.98 0.61
N ALA A 117 -1.32 -6.42 1.53
CA ALA A 117 0.13 -6.57 1.55
C ALA A 117 0.51 -7.76 2.41
N THR A 118 1.10 -8.79 1.80
CA THR A 118 1.57 -10.00 2.49
C THR A 118 3.08 -9.97 2.77
N GLY A 119 3.81 -9.02 2.15
CA GLY A 119 5.22 -8.73 2.39
C GLY A 119 5.50 -7.23 2.57
N TYR A 120 6.78 -6.87 2.71
CA TYR A 120 7.20 -5.49 2.97
C TYR A 120 6.88 -4.53 1.83
N ILE A 121 6.58 -3.27 2.16
CA ILE A 121 6.46 -2.19 1.18
C ILE A 121 7.66 -1.25 1.38
N ASN A 122 8.69 -1.41 0.54
CA ASN A 122 9.91 -0.61 0.55
C ASN A 122 9.74 0.61 -0.37
N GLY A 123 8.81 1.50 0.00
CA GLY A 123 8.50 2.71 -0.74
C GLY A 123 7.33 3.48 -0.17
N ASN A 124 7.09 4.67 -0.72
CA ASN A 124 6.00 5.54 -0.27
C ASN A 124 4.64 4.99 -0.67
N VAL A 125 3.64 5.25 0.16
CA VAL A 125 2.23 5.00 -0.16
C VAL A 125 1.50 6.32 -0.27
N ASP A 126 0.80 6.54 -1.39
CA ASP A 126 -0.08 7.69 -1.59
C ASP A 126 -1.48 7.25 -2.02
N PHE A 127 -2.48 7.56 -1.19
CA PHE A 127 -3.89 7.31 -1.50
C PHE A 127 -4.45 8.27 -2.57
N GLN A 128 -3.78 9.39 -2.86
CA GLN A 128 -4.16 10.42 -3.84
C GLN A 128 -5.63 10.85 -3.74
N GLY A 129 -6.15 10.94 -2.51
CA GLY A 129 -7.52 11.37 -2.23
C GLY A 129 -8.58 10.30 -2.46
N ASN A 130 -8.18 9.06 -2.78
CA ASN A 130 -9.08 7.92 -2.94
C ASN A 130 -9.32 7.20 -1.61
N ALA A 131 -10.50 6.62 -1.47
CA ALA A 131 -10.89 5.81 -0.30
C ALA A 131 -10.35 4.38 -0.41
N GLY A 132 -9.07 4.26 -0.79
CA GLY A 132 -8.37 2.99 -0.84
C GLY A 132 -8.18 2.40 0.56
N ILE A 133 -7.96 1.09 0.62
CA ILE A 133 -7.70 0.37 1.86
C ILE A 133 -6.42 -0.43 1.68
N ILE A 134 -5.50 -0.33 2.63
CA ILE A 134 -4.39 -1.27 2.76
C ILE A 134 -4.66 -2.17 3.95
N ASN A 135 -4.63 -3.48 3.71
CA ASN A 135 -4.63 -4.52 4.73
C ASN A 135 -3.21 -5.05 4.87
N LEU A 136 -2.52 -4.66 5.94
CA LEU A 136 -1.19 -5.16 6.27
C LEU A 136 -1.30 -6.48 7.01
N ALA A 137 -0.67 -7.53 6.48
CA ALA A 137 -0.53 -8.80 7.19
C ALA A 137 0.36 -8.66 8.44
N ASN A 138 0.31 -9.65 9.32
CA ASN A 138 1.13 -9.66 10.54
C ASN A 138 2.63 -9.65 10.21
N GLY A 139 3.35 -8.70 10.82
CA GLY A 139 4.79 -8.52 10.66
C GLY A 139 5.18 -7.68 9.45
N VAL A 140 4.22 -7.08 8.72
CA VAL A 140 4.51 -6.24 7.57
C VAL A 140 4.92 -4.83 7.99
N THR A 141 5.94 -4.32 7.31
CA THR A 141 6.49 -2.97 7.43
C THR A 141 6.27 -2.18 6.14
N ILE A 142 5.89 -0.91 6.28
CA ILE A 142 6.01 0.11 5.24
C ILE A 142 7.27 0.93 5.56
N ASP A 143 8.30 0.82 4.73
CA ASP A 143 9.60 1.46 4.94
C ASP A 143 9.68 2.87 4.32
N ASP A 144 8.58 3.62 4.38
CA ASP A 144 8.55 5.05 4.07
C ASP A 144 7.24 5.69 4.58
N SER A 145 6.92 6.89 4.09
CA SER A 145 5.72 7.61 4.45
C SER A 145 4.43 7.01 3.86
N VAL A 146 3.33 7.23 4.58
CA VAL A 146 1.97 6.97 4.11
C VAL A 146 1.21 8.29 4.07
N THR A 147 0.68 8.65 2.91
CA THR A 147 -0.04 9.91 2.73
C THR A 147 -1.27 9.78 1.85
N SER A 148 -2.05 10.84 1.78
CA SER A 148 -3.08 11.03 0.76
C SER A 148 -2.94 12.44 0.21
N THR A 149 -2.43 12.56 -1.01
CA THR A 149 -2.38 13.84 -1.71
C THR A 149 -3.75 14.24 -2.26
N GLY A 150 -4.02 15.53 -2.40
CA GLY A 150 -5.26 16.06 -2.98
C GLY A 150 -6.46 16.12 -2.02
N ASN A 151 -6.70 15.11 -1.19
CA ASN A 151 -7.75 15.08 -0.15
C ASN A 151 -7.34 14.18 1.02
N VAL A 152 -7.95 14.39 2.19
CA VAL A 152 -7.83 13.46 3.33
C VAL A 152 -8.65 12.21 3.03
N ASN A 153 -7.98 11.10 2.74
CA ASN A 153 -8.65 9.84 2.41
C ASN A 153 -7.77 8.62 2.67
N GLY A 154 -8.34 7.43 2.50
CA GLY A 154 -7.64 6.16 2.65
C GLY A 154 -7.68 5.60 4.06
N THR A 155 -7.55 4.28 4.13
CA THR A 155 -7.55 3.50 5.36
C THR A 155 -6.33 2.60 5.40
N LEU A 156 -5.55 2.68 6.47
CA LEU A 156 -4.49 1.74 6.79
C LEU A 156 -4.98 0.79 7.89
N ASN A 157 -5.02 -0.51 7.62
CA ASN A 157 -5.50 -1.53 8.55
C ASN A 157 -4.40 -2.54 8.85
N PHE A 158 -3.97 -2.60 10.11
CA PHE A 158 -3.04 -3.61 10.60
C PHE A 158 -3.80 -4.83 11.09
N ASN A 159 -3.63 -5.98 10.41
CA ASN A 159 -4.26 -7.24 10.83
C ASN A 159 -3.44 -8.02 11.87
N GLY A 160 -2.32 -7.46 12.33
CA GLY A 160 -1.42 -8.03 13.34
C GLY A 160 -0.37 -7.00 13.74
N ALA A 161 0.79 -7.46 14.21
CA ALA A 161 1.92 -6.58 14.47
C ALA A 161 2.43 -5.95 13.16
N GLY A 162 3.10 -4.80 13.23
CA GLY A 162 3.66 -4.16 12.04
C GLY A 162 4.30 -2.81 12.33
N GLU A 163 4.86 -2.19 11.28
CA GLU A 163 5.57 -0.92 11.39
C GLU A 163 5.34 -0.01 10.18
N VAL A 164 5.31 1.31 10.43
CA VAL A 164 5.52 2.33 9.39
C VAL A 164 6.70 3.18 9.82
N THR A 165 7.76 3.20 9.01
CA THR A 165 9.02 3.88 9.39
C THR A 165 8.95 5.39 9.13
N GLY A 166 8.15 5.82 8.14
CA GLY A 166 7.88 7.22 7.84
C GLY A 166 6.68 7.82 8.58
N LEU A 167 6.39 9.10 8.30
CA LEU A 167 5.21 9.77 8.85
C LEU A 167 3.93 9.33 8.13
N ILE A 168 2.83 9.26 8.88
CA ILE A 168 1.49 9.09 8.32
C ILE A 168 0.75 10.43 8.33
N THR A 169 0.31 10.88 7.15
CA THR A 169 -0.33 12.20 7.00
C THR A 169 -1.55 12.17 6.10
N ASN A 170 -2.56 12.97 6.43
CA ASN A 170 -3.76 13.17 5.62
C ASN A 170 -4.55 11.89 5.30
N ILE A 171 -4.52 10.87 6.16
CA ILE A 171 -5.38 9.69 5.97
C ILE A 171 -6.66 9.78 6.78
N THR A 172 -7.71 9.10 6.32
CA THR A 172 -8.98 9.06 7.05
C THR A 172 -8.88 8.17 8.27
N MET A 173 -8.32 6.97 8.13
CA MET A 173 -8.39 5.99 9.20
C MET A 173 -7.12 5.15 9.33
N LEU A 174 -6.71 4.94 10.58
CA LEU A 174 -5.75 3.91 10.97
C LEU A 174 -6.47 2.91 11.89
N GLN A 175 -6.46 1.63 11.54
CA GLN A 175 -6.95 0.56 12.41
C GLN A 175 -5.77 -0.20 13.01
N ALA A 176 -5.71 -0.24 14.34
CA ALA A 176 -4.54 -0.72 15.10
C ALA A 176 -4.95 -1.51 16.37
N GLY A 177 -4.08 -2.37 16.87
CA GLY A 177 -4.29 -3.13 18.11
C GLY A 177 -4.48 -4.64 17.94
N ALA A 178 -4.57 -5.16 16.71
CA ALA A 178 -4.57 -6.60 16.41
C ALA A 178 -3.21 -7.27 16.76
N GLY A 179 -2.14 -6.49 16.80
CA GLY A 179 -0.83 -6.79 17.36
C GLY A 179 -0.11 -5.48 17.72
N ASP A 180 1.09 -5.56 18.27
CA ASP A 180 1.89 -4.36 18.58
C ASP A 180 2.31 -3.65 17.29
N ILE A 181 2.01 -2.36 17.19
CA ILE A 181 2.28 -1.55 16.01
C ILE A 181 3.22 -0.42 16.37
N SER A 182 4.21 -0.16 15.52
CA SER A 182 5.14 0.95 15.67
C SER A 182 5.01 1.97 14.54
N LEU A 183 4.87 3.24 14.89
CA LEU A 183 4.99 4.37 13.99
C LEU A 183 6.29 5.08 14.33
N SER A 184 7.38 4.70 13.66
CA SER A 184 8.73 4.93 14.15
C SER A 184 9.22 6.36 13.96
N ALA A 185 8.67 7.10 13.00
CA ALA A 185 9.03 8.49 12.77
C ALA A 185 8.61 9.39 13.94
N GLY A 186 9.49 10.27 14.37
CA GLY A 186 9.10 11.42 15.20
C GLY A 186 8.52 12.53 14.34
N GLY A 187 7.52 13.25 14.84
CA GLY A 187 6.96 14.43 14.17
C GLY A 187 5.45 14.48 14.14
N ASN A 188 4.90 15.16 13.14
CA ASN A 188 3.47 15.44 13.08
C ASN A 188 2.74 14.38 12.25
N TYR A 189 1.84 13.66 12.91
CA TYR A 189 0.90 12.73 12.30
C TYR A 189 -0.43 13.44 12.03
N SER A 190 -1.04 13.14 10.88
CA SER A 190 -2.38 13.63 10.53
C SER A 190 -3.23 12.43 10.10
N ILE A 191 -4.06 11.95 11.02
CA ILE A 191 -4.91 10.77 10.84
C ILE A 191 -6.27 11.17 11.40
N THR A 192 -7.31 11.21 10.57
CA THR A 192 -8.62 11.73 11.02
C THR A 192 -9.16 10.93 12.20
N GLU A 193 -9.06 9.60 12.14
CA GLU A 193 -9.41 8.72 13.25
C GLU A 193 -8.47 7.52 13.36
N ILE A 194 -8.01 7.25 14.57
CA ILE A 194 -7.41 5.97 14.93
C ILE A 194 -8.49 5.11 15.60
N GLN A 195 -8.73 3.92 15.07
CA GLN A 195 -9.63 2.94 15.67
C GLN A 195 -8.87 1.72 16.18
N GLY A 196 -9.21 1.31 17.40
CA GLY A 196 -8.78 0.01 17.91
C GLY A 196 -9.44 -1.14 17.16
N ASN A 197 -8.66 -2.10 16.65
CA ASN A 197 -9.13 -3.40 16.17
C ASN A 197 -8.64 -4.56 17.06
N GLY A 198 -8.02 -4.23 18.20
CA GLY A 198 -7.65 -5.13 19.29
C GLY A 198 -7.15 -4.32 20.49
N ASN A 199 -6.41 -4.95 21.40
CA ASN A 199 -5.99 -4.37 22.69
C ASN A 199 -4.47 -4.29 22.89
N ASN A 200 -3.68 -4.48 21.83
CA ASN A 200 -2.23 -4.30 21.86
C ASN A 200 -1.85 -2.82 21.74
N ASP A 201 -0.56 -2.51 21.80
CA ASP A 201 -0.08 -1.13 21.82
C ASP A 201 0.10 -0.56 20.41
N LEU A 202 -0.32 0.70 20.22
CA LEU A 202 0.15 1.55 19.13
C LEU A 202 1.20 2.51 19.67
N THR A 203 2.46 2.27 19.29
CA THR A 203 3.61 3.05 19.76
C THR A 203 4.03 4.09 18.73
N PHE A 204 4.11 5.35 19.16
CA PHE A 204 4.64 6.46 18.39
C PHE A 204 6.11 6.71 18.73
N GLY A 205 6.88 7.04 17.70
CA GLY A 205 8.26 7.49 17.80
C GLY A 205 8.40 8.78 18.61
N ALA A 206 9.64 9.15 18.89
CA ALA A 206 9.92 10.21 19.84
C ALA A 206 9.36 11.58 19.42
N ASN A 207 8.78 12.34 20.36
CA ASN A 207 8.24 13.69 20.13
C ASN A 207 7.14 13.75 19.05
N SER A 208 6.24 12.76 19.05
CA SER A 208 5.17 12.68 18.07
C SER A 208 3.93 13.50 18.46
N ASN A 209 3.36 14.20 17.49
CA ASN A 209 2.11 14.96 17.65
C ASN A 209 1.06 14.43 16.69
N LEU A 210 0.00 13.82 17.23
CA LEU A 210 -1.14 13.37 16.46
C LEU A 210 -2.17 14.49 16.34
N THR A 211 -2.51 14.87 15.12
CA THR A 211 -3.75 15.61 14.82
C THR A 211 -4.79 14.60 14.33
N GLY A 212 -5.80 14.34 15.14
CA GLY A 212 -6.69 13.20 14.91
C GLY A 212 -7.59 12.83 16.09
N GLY A 213 -8.68 12.13 15.81
CA GLY A 213 -9.52 11.51 16.82
C GLY A 213 -9.06 10.10 17.18
N ILE A 214 -9.46 9.63 18.36
CA ILE A 214 -9.26 8.24 18.79
C ILE A 214 -10.63 7.66 19.14
N ASN A 215 -10.99 6.56 18.49
CA ASN A 215 -12.24 5.83 18.72
C ASN A 215 -13.48 6.75 18.74
N THR A 216 -13.56 7.66 17.78
CA THR A 216 -14.62 8.68 17.70
C THR A 216 -15.87 8.18 17.00
N SER A 217 -15.76 7.23 16.08
CA SER A 217 -16.89 6.61 15.38
C SER A 217 -17.05 5.11 15.70
N GLY A 218 -16.07 4.49 16.35
CA GLY A 218 -16.12 3.09 16.78
C GLY A 218 -14.77 2.56 17.23
N GLY A 219 -14.64 1.23 17.31
CA GLY A 219 -13.39 0.54 17.66
C GLY A 219 -13.39 -0.12 19.04
N GLN A 220 -12.38 -0.97 19.25
CA GLN A 220 -12.02 -1.54 20.53
C GLN A 220 -11.08 -0.60 21.30
N ALA A 221 -10.93 -0.81 22.61
CA ALA A 221 -9.99 -0.03 23.40
C ALA A 221 -8.55 -0.30 22.94
N LEU A 222 -7.88 0.75 22.45
CA LEU A 222 -6.49 0.72 21.98
C LEU A 222 -5.60 1.47 22.97
N ASN A 223 -4.46 0.89 23.32
CA ASN A 223 -3.42 1.57 24.09
C ASN A 223 -2.56 2.42 23.16
N LEU A 224 -2.21 3.63 23.60
CA LEU A 224 -1.34 4.54 22.89
C LEU A 224 -0.09 4.81 23.71
N VAL A 225 1.08 4.66 23.09
CA VAL A 225 2.37 4.90 23.72
C VAL A 225 3.10 5.99 22.96
N PHE A 226 3.30 7.16 23.56
CA PHE A 226 4.16 8.21 23.04
C PHE A 226 5.52 8.13 23.70
N THR A 227 6.56 7.85 22.92
CA THR A 227 7.92 7.75 23.49
C THR A 227 8.55 9.13 23.64
N ASN A 228 9.22 9.38 24.77
CA ASN A 228 9.93 10.65 25.03
C ASN A 228 9.07 11.91 24.80
N GLY A 229 7.79 11.84 25.19
CA GLY A 229 6.82 12.92 25.00
C GLY A 229 6.07 12.87 23.67
N GLY A 230 4.90 13.51 23.67
CA GLY A 230 4.03 13.63 22.51
C GLY A 230 2.73 14.34 22.86
N SER A 231 1.87 14.51 21.86
CA SER A 231 0.57 15.11 22.05
C SER A 231 -0.49 14.52 21.12
N VAL A 232 -1.74 14.57 21.57
CA VAL A 232 -2.91 14.30 20.75
C VAL A 232 -3.76 15.56 20.71
N SER A 233 -4.09 16.02 19.51
CA SER A 233 -4.99 17.12 19.24
C SER A 233 -6.20 16.59 18.47
N GLY A 234 -7.27 16.32 19.22
CA GLY A 234 -8.55 15.86 18.68
C GLY A 234 -9.42 15.21 19.75
N ASN A 235 -10.57 14.69 19.34
CA ASN A 235 -11.52 14.08 20.26
C ASN A 235 -11.07 12.66 20.63
N ILE A 236 -11.20 12.31 21.91
CA ILE A 236 -10.81 11.01 22.44
C ILE A 236 -12.05 10.32 23.02
N GLY A 237 -12.35 9.11 22.54
CA GLY A 237 -13.34 8.21 23.14
C GLY A 237 -14.77 8.73 23.16
N SER A 238 -15.19 9.49 22.15
CA SER A 238 -16.53 10.10 22.13
C SER A 238 -17.66 9.08 22.02
N ASN A 239 -17.44 7.94 21.34
CA ASN A 239 -18.46 6.91 21.10
C ASN A 239 -18.00 5.47 21.43
N ALA A 240 -16.71 5.26 21.71
CA ALA A 240 -16.15 3.98 22.12
C ALA A 240 -15.07 4.18 23.19
N ALA A 241 -14.78 3.12 23.95
CA ALA A 241 -13.76 3.17 25.00
C ALA A 241 -12.36 3.37 24.40
N VAL A 242 -11.49 4.07 25.12
CA VAL A 242 -10.06 4.17 24.81
C VAL A 242 -9.27 3.35 25.85
N GLY A 243 -8.15 2.79 25.43
CA GLY A 243 -7.20 2.14 26.33
C GLY A 243 -6.35 3.18 27.07
N ASP A 244 -5.23 2.73 27.62
CA ASP A 244 -4.31 3.62 28.33
C ASP A 244 -3.56 4.53 27.35
N ILE A 245 -3.33 5.78 27.76
CA ILE A 245 -2.48 6.72 27.03
C ILE A 245 -1.23 6.97 27.89
N MET A 246 -0.10 6.49 27.41
CA MET A 246 1.21 6.62 28.03
C MET A 246 2.02 7.67 27.26
N VAL A 247 2.65 8.61 27.98
CA VAL A 247 3.45 9.72 27.42
C VAL A 247 4.78 9.84 28.14
#